data_AF-A0A1V9ZD69-F1
#
_entry.id   AF-A0A1V9ZD69-F1
#
_cell.length_a   1.000
_cell.length_b   1.000
_cell.length_c   1.000
_cell.angle_alpha   90.00
_cell.angle_beta   90.00
_cell.angle_gamma   90.00
#
_symmetry.space_group_name_H-M   'P 1'
#
loop_
_entity.id
_entity.type
_entity.pdbx_description
1 polymer ?
#
loop_
_entity_poly.entity_id
_entity_poly.type
_entity_poly.pdbx_seq_one_letter_code
_entity_poly.pdbx_strand_id
1 'polypeptide(L)'
;MSQLLTCRAAISACFLRQNVRGNGIRMQLIPRGFSSISNEKTIDDKFAIEKKTWAEKYSPEWMLPYIQLARINRPAGTYMLLWPTFWSTALAAPMGAFPDPKLLGLFATGAFIMRGAGCTINDMWDKDFDKQVERTNQRPLASGALTYSQAWKFLALQLSAGLGVLIQLNPYTIGLGASSLAFVAAYPYMKRVTYWPQAMLGLTFNYGALVGWAAVHGSCDWSVVLPLYGAGISWTLVYDTLYAHQDKNDDKRIGVKSTALLFGENTKPILNAFSAATILGLGTAGYMVGLSAPFYMGLSAAAGHLAWQVNTAKINDPLNLQERFASNKYFGALIFASIVAGKVL
;
A
#
# COMPACT_ATOMS: atom_id res chain seq x y z
N MET A 1 -6.35 -16.74 -63.75
CA MET A 1 -6.82 -16.22 -62.45
C MET A 1 -5.59 -15.60 -61.77
N SER A 2 -5.64 -14.27 -61.59
CA SER A 2 -4.57 -13.26 -61.43
C SER A 2 -3.48 -13.57 -60.38
N GLN A 3 -2.18 -13.57 -60.77
CA GLN A 3 -1.19 -12.45 -60.69
C GLN A 3 -0.90 -12.00 -59.23
N LEU A 4 0.22 -12.26 -58.54
CA LEU A 4 1.69 -12.04 -58.75
C LEU A 4 2.14 -10.58 -58.87
N LEU A 5 3.03 -10.17 -57.94
CA LEU A 5 3.99 -9.02 -57.95
C LEU A 5 3.36 -7.61 -57.82
N THR A 6 3.90 -6.56 -57.21
CA THR A 6 5.27 -6.08 -56.88
C THR A 6 5.08 -4.78 -56.04
N CYS A 7 5.81 -4.50 -54.96
CA CYS A 7 7.08 -3.73 -54.87
C CYS A 7 6.95 -2.19 -54.65
N ARG A 8 7.69 -1.70 -53.64
CA ARG A 8 8.41 -0.40 -53.48
C ARG A 8 7.68 0.96 -53.37
N ALA A 9 7.95 1.60 -52.23
CA ALA A 9 8.48 2.95 -51.99
C ALA A 9 8.24 4.08 -53.01
N ALA A 10 7.76 5.23 -52.50
CA ALA A 10 7.94 6.55 -53.11
C ALA A 10 8.15 7.64 -52.04
N ILE A 11 9.22 8.43 -52.25
CA ILE A 11 9.58 9.70 -51.59
C ILE A 11 9.22 10.85 -52.55
N SER A 12 9.02 12.06 -51.98
CA SER A 12 9.15 13.41 -52.55
C SER A 12 7.92 14.15 -53.10
N ALA A 13 7.60 15.29 -52.46
CA ALA A 13 7.67 16.67 -53.01
C ALA A 13 7.01 17.66 -52.02
N CYS A 14 7.74 18.56 -51.36
CA CYS A 14 8.15 19.90 -51.82
C CYS A 14 7.08 21.00 -51.59
N PHE A 15 7.30 21.86 -50.59
CA PHE A 15 6.88 23.27 -50.65
C PHE A 15 7.90 24.12 -49.89
N LEU A 16 8.81 24.73 -50.66
CA LEU A 16 9.60 25.89 -50.28
C LEU A 16 8.74 27.14 -50.45
N ARG A 17 8.73 28.03 -49.46
CA ARG A 17 8.31 29.43 -49.65
C ARG A 17 9.49 30.33 -49.31
N GLN A 18 10.20 30.79 -50.34
CA GLN A 18 11.11 31.92 -50.26
C GLN A 18 10.30 33.21 -50.23
N ASN A 19 10.74 34.19 -49.43
CA ASN A 19 10.43 35.59 -49.68
C ASN A 19 11.70 36.40 -49.43
N VAL A 20 12.11 37.18 -50.44
CA VAL A 20 13.31 38.01 -50.49
C VAL A 20 12.90 39.48 -50.44
N ARG A 21 13.72 40.29 -49.73
CA ARG A 21 13.96 41.76 -49.76
C ARG A 21 14.12 42.21 -48.29
N GLY A 22 15.14 42.94 -47.82
CA GLY A 22 16.21 43.74 -48.40
C GLY A 22 16.47 44.89 -47.42
N ASN A 23 17.75 45.18 -47.15
CA ASN A 23 18.33 46.36 -46.45
C ASN A 23 18.25 46.50 -44.91
N GLY A 24 19.42 46.72 -44.31
CA GLY A 24 19.58 47.51 -43.08
C GLY A 24 20.42 46.87 -41.97
N ILE A 25 21.69 47.24 -41.88
CA ILE A 25 22.55 46.96 -40.71
C ILE A 25 22.03 47.75 -39.50
N ARG A 26 21.75 47.07 -38.38
CA ARG A 26 21.89 47.67 -37.05
C ARG A 26 22.18 46.59 -36.01
N MET A 27 23.44 46.56 -35.56
CA MET A 27 23.90 45.77 -34.44
C MET A 27 23.41 46.46 -33.16
N GLN A 28 22.39 45.90 -32.52
CA GLN A 28 21.97 46.29 -31.17
C GLN A 28 22.05 45.08 -30.25
N LEU A 29 23.06 45.09 -29.39
CA LEU A 29 23.13 44.30 -28.17
C LEU A 29 22.04 44.82 -27.23
N ILE A 30 20.96 44.06 -27.06
CA ILE A 30 19.97 44.26 -26.01
C ILE A 30 20.02 43.03 -25.08
N PRO A 31 20.13 43.22 -23.75
CA PRO A 31 20.26 42.11 -22.81
C PRO A 31 19.05 41.19 -22.88
N ARG A 32 19.30 39.88 -22.76
CA ARG A 32 18.26 38.84 -22.63
C ARG A 32 17.23 39.27 -21.59
N GLY A 33 16.08 39.70 -22.08
CA GLY A 33 14.88 39.85 -21.27
C GLY A 33 14.55 38.52 -20.62
N PHE A 34 14.02 38.62 -19.40
CA PHE A 34 13.20 37.62 -18.74
C PHE A 34 12.38 36.86 -19.79
N SER A 35 12.81 35.64 -20.12
CA SER A 35 11.97 34.73 -20.87
C SER A 35 10.89 34.27 -19.91
N SER A 36 9.67 34.61 -20.31
CA SER A 36 8.41 34.17 -19.74
C SER A 36 8.54 32.83 -19.03
N ILE A 37 8.25 32.84 -17.74
CA ILE A 37 7.74 31.67 -17.04
C ILE A 37 6.53 31.24 -17.88
N SER A 38 6.74 30.25 -18.74
CA SER A 38 5.65 29.56 -19.38
C SER A 38 4.85 28.97 -18.24
N ASN A 39 3.68 29.57 -17.98
CA ASN A 39 2.58 28.91 -17.32
C ASN A 39 2.23 27.67 -18.14
N GLU A 40 3.02 26.61 -18.00
CA GLU A 40 2.52 25.26 -18.19
C GLU A 40 1.39 25.13 -17.19
N LYS A 41 0.17 25.14 -17.72
CA LYS A 41 -0.99 24.53 -17.10
C LYS A 41 -0.48 23.31 -16.34
N THR A 42 -0.53 23.36 -15.01
CA THR A 42 -0.47 22.17 -14.17
C THR A 42 -1.60 21.28 -14.71
N ILE A 43 -1.24 20.33 -15.57
CA ILE A 43 -2.06 19.15 -15.76
C ILE A 43 -2.18 18.61 -14.34
N ASP A 44 -3.41 18.65 -13.83
CA ASP A 44 -3.78 18.14 -12.52
C ASP A 44 -3.51 16.63 -12.53
N ASP A 45 -2.25 16.24 -12.32
CA ASP A 45 -1.80 14.84 -12.32
C ASP A 45 -2.47 14.20 -11.12
N LYS A 46 -3.58 13.51 -11.37
CA LYS A 46 -4.45 12.88 -10.37
C LYS A 46 -3.68 11.92 -9.45
N PHE A 47 -2.48 11.50 -9.85
CA PHE A 47 -1.61 10.59 -9.12
C PHE A 47 -0.30 11.26 -8.67
N ALA A 48 -0.22 12.59 -8.63
CA ALA A 48 0.99 13.33 -8.25
C ALA A 48 1.52 12.93 -6.86
N ILE A 49 0.63 12.74 -5.87
CA ILE A 49 1.01 12.30 -4.51
C ILE A 49 1.68 10.92 -4.54
N GLU A 50 1.25 10.06 -5.47
CA GLU A 50 1.89 8.78 -5.67
C GLU A 50 3.22 8.96 -6.43
N LYS A 51 3.21 9.63 -7.58
CA LYS A 51 4.35 9.69 -8.50
C LYS A 51 5.51 10.57 -8.01
N LYS A 52 5.27 11.56 -7.16
CA LYS A 52 6.28 12.49 -6.64
C LYS A 52 6.32 12.43 -5.12
N THR A 53 7.42 11.95 -4.58
CA THR A 53 7.64 11.82 -3.14
C THR A 53 8.91 12.53 -2.71
N TRP A 54 9.28 12.40 -1.43
CA TRP A 54 10.54 12.94 -0.93
C TRP A 54 11.75 12.23 -1.55
N ALA A 55 11.59 10.96 -1.97
CA ALA A 55 12.71 10.14 -2.40
C ALA A 55 13.34 10.66 -3.70
N GLU A 56 12.54 11.15 -4.64
CA GLU A 56 13.00 11.72 -5.91
C GLU A 56 13.85 12.98 -5.71
N LYS A 57 13.67 13.68 -4.59
CA LYS A 57 14.42 14.91 -4.27
C LYS A 57 15.69 14.67 -3.47
N TYR A 58 15.68 13.66 -2.59
CA TYR A 58 16.72 13.49 -1.56
C TYR A 58 17.51 12.19 -1.67
N SER A 59 17.05 11.20 -2.44
CA SER A 59 17.74 9.90 -2.55
C SER A 59 18.80 9.94 -3.66
N PRO A 60 19.95 9.29 -3.47
CA PRO A 60 20.88 9.02 -4.55
C PRO A 60 20.20 8.27 -5.70
N GLU A 61 20.54 8.62 -6.94
CA GLU A 61 19.90 8.07 -8.15
C GLU A 61 19.94 6.53 -8.21
N TRP A 62 21.05 5.93 -7.78
CA TRP A 62 21.22 4.47 -7.77
C TRP A 62 20.30 3.75 -6.77
N MET A 63 19.88 4.43 -5.70
CA MET A 63 19.06 3.87 -4.62
C MET A 63 17.57 4.12 -4.85
N LEU A 64 17.22 5.21 -5.53
CA LEU A 64 15.85 5.62 -5.83
C LEU A 64 14.96 4.48 -6.36
N PRO A 65 15.35 3.68 -7.36
CA PRO A 65 14.47 2.63 -7.87
C PRO A 65 14.24 1.50 -6.84
N TYR A 66 15.19 1.23 -5.94
CA TYR A 66 15.00 0.26 -4.86
C TYR A 66 14.09 0.80 -3.76
N ILE A 67 14.21 2.09 -3.43
CA ILE A 67 13.30 2.79 -2.50
C ILE A 67 11.86 2.75 -3.01
N GLN A 68 11.67 3.05 -4.30
CA GLN A 68 10.37 3.00 -4.96
C GLN A 68 9.84 1.57 -5.03
N LEU A 69 10.69 0.58 -5.34
CA LEU A 69 10.32 -0.83 -5.37
C LEU A 69 9.90 -1.35 -3.98
N ALA A 70 10.57 -0.93 -2.92
CA ALA A 70 10.18 -1.30 -1.54
C ALA A 70 9.05 -0.44 -0.95
N ARG A 71 8.59 0.60 -1.66
CA ARG A 71 7.61 1.61 -1.17
C ARG A 71 8.10 2.33 0.09
N ILE A 72 9.41 2.45 0.29
CA ILE A 72 9.97 3.18 1.44
C ILE A 72 9.54 4.66 1.39
N ASN A 73 9.40 5.19 0.17
CA ASN A 73 8.91 6.54 -0.06
C ASN A 73 7.40 6.73 0.24
N ARG A 74 6.64 5.64 0.38
CA ARG A 74 5.19 5.65 0.66
C ARG A 74 4.88 4.76 1.88
N PRO A 75 5.21 5.21 3.11
CA PRO A 75 5.25 4.36 4.30
C PRO A 75 3.86 3.95 4.83
N ALA A 76 2.77 4.49 4.27
CA ALA A 76 1.40 4.18 4.70
C ALA A 76 1.20 2.66 4.86
N GLY A 77 1.45 1.87 3.81
CA GLY A 77 1.29 0.42 3.83
C GLY A 77 2.12 -0.32 4.89
N THR A 78 3.27 0.23 5.29
CA THR A 78 4.09 -0.34 6.37
C THR A 78 3.37 -0.25 7.70
N TYR A 79 2.66 0.86 7.96
CA TYR A 79 1.87 1.01 9.17
C TYR A 79 0.70 0.02 9.22
N MET A 80 -0.01 -0.26 8.12
CA MET A 80 -1.09 -1.25 8.14
C MET A 80 -0.60 -2.67 8.42
N LEU A 81 0.63 -3.02 8.01
CA LEU A 81 1.26 -4.29 8.38
C LEU A 81 1.74 -4.30 9.84
N LEU A 82 2.18 -3.15 10.35
CA LEU A 82 2.72 -2.99 11.70
C LEU A 82 1.64 -3.08 12.77
N TRP A 83 0.55 -2.33 12.61
CA TRP A 83 -0.43 -2.10 13.67
C TRP A 83 -1.07 -3.37 14.25
N PRO A 84 -1.49 -4.37 13.45
CA PRO A 84 -2.03 -5.62 13.99
C PRO A 84 -1.06 -6.32 14.94
N THR A 85 0.24 -6.25 14.65
CA THR A 85 1.30 -6.81 15.49
C THR A 85 1.45 -6.04 16.79
N PHE A 86 1.38 -4.72 16.73
CA PHE A 86 1.46 -3.85 17.90
C PHE A 86 0.24 -4.00 18.80
N TRP A 87 -0.97 -4.05 18.22
CA TRP A 87 -2.21 -4.30 18.96
C TRP A 87 -2.15 -5.63 19.70
N SER A 88 -1.73 -6.69 19.01
CA SER A 88 -1.64 -8.04 19.57
C SER A 88 -0.59 -8.14 20.68
N THR A 89 0.60 -7.57 20.47
CA THR A 89 1.67 -7.52 21.49
C THR A 89 1.23 -6.70 22.71
N ALA A 90 0.52 -5.59 22.49
CA ALA A 90 -0.04 -4.78 23.56
C ALA A 90 -1.13 -5.52 24.33
N LEU A 91 -2.04 -6.23 23.65
CA LEU A 91 -3.08 -7.05 24.30
C LEU A 91 -2.48 -8.19 25.14
N ALA A 92 -1.39 -8.81 24.66
CA ALA A 92 -0.68 -9.89 25.35
C ALA A 92 0.14 -9.43 26.56
N ALA A 93 0.41 -8.12 26.71
CA ALA A 93 1.13 -7.61 27.87
C ALA A 93 0.33 -7.87 29.17
N PRO A 94 0.98 -8.12 30.31
CA PRO A 94 0.30 -8.23 31.60
C PRO A 94 -0.54 -6.97 31.91
N MET A 95 -1.63 -7.14 32.67
CA MET A 95 -2.40 -5.98 33.17
C MET A 95 -1.51 -5.10 34.05
N GLY A 96 -1.60 -3.77 33.87
CA GLY A 96 -0.73 -2.80 34.54
C GLY A 96 0.66 -2.62 33.91
N ALA A 97 0.97 -3.32 32.80
CA ALA A 97 2.26 -3.24 32.13
C ALA A 97 2.18 -2.70 30.70
N PHE A 98 3.24 -2.03 30.27
CA PHE A 98 3.44 -1.67 28.87
C PHE A 98 3.90 -2.89 28.04
N PRO A 99 3.61 -2.93 26.73
CA PRO A 99 4.18 -3.93 25.83
C PRO A 99 5.71 -3.90 25.83
N ASP A 100 6.33 -5.08 25.67
CA ASP A 100 7.79 -5.22 25.60
C ASP A 100 8.37 -4.36 24.45
N PRO A 101 9.20 -3.33 24.76
CA PRO A 101 9.81 -2.48 23.75
C PRO A 101 10.70 -3.24 22.75
N LYS A 102 11.33 -4.35 23.18
CA LYS A 102 12.15 -5.18 22.29
C LYS A 102 11.29 -5.85 21.22
N LEU A 103 10.15 -6.43 21.61
CA LEU A 103 9.22 -7.03 20.65
C LEU A 103 8.64 -5.98 19.71
N LEU A 104 8.26 -4.80 20.23
CA LEU A 104 7.81 -3.70 19.37
C LEU A 104 8.89 -3.27 18.36
N GLY A 105 10.15 -3.18 18.78
CA GLY A 105 11.28 -2.87 17.90
C GLY A 105 11.51 -3.93 16.82
N LEU A 106 11.45 -5.21 17.19
CA LEU A 106 11.55 -6.33 16.24
C LEU A 106 10.40 -6.30 15.23
N PHE A 107 9.16 -6.09 15.68
CA PHE A 107 8.00 -6.04 14.79
C PHE A 107 7.95 -4.79 13.92
N ALA A 108 8.41 -3.64 14.41
CA ALA A 108 8.59 -2.44 13.58
C ALA A 108 9.61 -2.68 12.45
N THR A 109 10.75 -3.27 12.80
CA THR A 109 11.80 -3.62 11.84
C THR A 109 11.30 -4.66 10.84
N GLY A 110 10.65 -5.72 11.33
CA GLY A 110 10.06 -6.76 10.51
C GLY A 110 8.98 -6.24 9.56
N ALA A 111 8.06 -5.40 10.02
CA ALA A 111 7.03 -4.80 9.17
C ALA A 111 7.63 -3.91 8.09
N PHE A 112 8.65 -3.10 8.42
CA PHE A 112 9.37 -2.28 7.43
C PHE A 112 10.00 -3.14 6.33
N ILE A 113 10.74 -4.18 6.71
CA ILE A 113 11.42 -5.07 5.77
C ILE A 113 10.41 -5.88 4.93
N MET A 114 9.46 -6.53 5.60
CA MET A 114 8.53 -7.46 4.97
C MET A 114 7.48 -6.74 4.10
N ARG A 115 7.12 -5.49 4.42
CA ARG A 115 6.34 -4.67 3.50
C ARG A 115 7.11 -4.44 2.21
N GLY A 116 8.40 -4.13 2.30
CA GLY A 116 9.28 -3.97 1.14
C GLY A 116 9.42 -5.25 0.31
N ALA A 117 9.58 -6.40 0.98
CA ALA A 117 9.63 -7.71 0.32
C ALA A 117 8.34 -8.02 -0.44
N GLY A 118 7.19 -7.85 0.22
CA GLY A 118 5.87 -8.08 -0.38
C GLY A 118 5.62 -7.18 -1.58
N CYS A 119 6.04 -5.92 -1.53
CA CYS A 119 5.99 -5.00 -2.67
C CYS A 119 6.87 -5.45 -3.84
N THR A 120 8.08 -5.93 -3.55
CA THR A 120 9.01 -6.43 -4.56
C THR A 120 8.43 -7.65 -5.28
N ILE A 121 7.89 -8.62 -4.53
CA ILE A 121 7.19 -9.79 -5.09
C ILE A 121 6.00 -9.35 -5.93
N ASN A 122 5.17 -8.43 -5.43
CA ASN A 122 4.00 -7.95 -6.14
C ASN A 122 4.38 -7.36 -7.51
N ASP A 123 5.38 -6.48 -7.57
CA ASP A 123 5.79 -5.85 -8.85
C ASP A 123 6.46 -6.83 -9.80
N MET A 124 7.17 -7.84 -9.27
CA MET A 124 7.73 -8.90 -10.10
C MET A 124 6.64 -9.72 -10.81
N TRP A 125 5.48 -9.91 -10.17
CA TRP A 125 4.36 -10.67 -10.72
C TRP A 125 3.37 -9.82 -11.53
N ASP A 126 3.23 -8.54 -11.18
CA ASP A 126 2.27 -7.62 -11.80
C ASP A 126 2.89 -6.75 -12.90
N LYS A 127 4.19 -6.88 -13.19
CA LYS A 127 4.94 -6.06 -14.16
C LYS A 127 4.18 -5.71 -15.45
N ASP A 128 3.59 -6.69 -16.13
CA ASP A 128 2.93 -6.45 -17.42
C ASP A 128 1.55 -5.81 -17.29
N PHE A 129 0.88 -6.00 -16.15
CA PHE A 129 -0.35 -5.27 -15.81
C PHE A 129 -0.02 -3.83 -15.39
N ASP A 130 1.00 -3.66 -14.56
CA ASP A 130 1.41 -2.37 -14.03
C ASP A 130 1.76 -1.38 -15.15
N LYS A 131 2.32 -1.86 -16.28
CA LYS A 131 2.58 -1.06 -17.49
C LYS A 131 1.32 -0.48 -18.13
N GLN A 132 0.18 -1.14 -17.95
CA GLN A 132 -1.10 -0.79 -18.59
C GLN A 132 -1.97 0.13 -17.73
N VAL A 133 -1.59 0.37 -16.48
CA VAL A 133 -2.35 1.17 -15.50
C VAL A 133 -1.66 2.52 -15.30
N GLU A 134 -2.40 3.62 -15.44
CA GLU A 134 -1.84 4.98 -15.47
C GLU A 134 -1.06 5.32 -14.19
N ARG A 135 -1.55 4.82 -13.06
CA ARG A 135 -0.98 5.05 -11.74
C ARG A 135 0.35 4.30 -11.53
N THR A 136 0.49 3.12 -12.12
CA THR A 136 1.58 2.18 -11.79
C THR A 136 2.59 1.97 -12.90
N ASN A 137 2.36 2.55 -14.08
CA ASN A 137 3.23 2.39 -15.25
C ASN A 137 4.66 2.92 -15.05
N GLN A 138 4.89 3.80 -14.05
CA GLN A 138 6.22 4.31 -13.68
C GLN A 138 6.92 3.46 -12.62
N ARG A 139 6.33 2.34 -12.15
CA ARG A 139 7.01 1.47 -11.18
C ARG A 139 8.33 0.94 -11.74
N PRO A 140 9.39 0.77 -10.91
CA PRO A 140 10.74 0.46 -11.40
C PRO A 140 10.85 -0.76 -12.32
N LEU A 141 10.08 -1.83 -12.05
CA LEU A 141 10.06 -3.02 -12.90
C LEU A 141 9.20 -2.86 -14.15
N ALA A 142 8.13 -2.06 -14.09
CA ALA A 142 7.24 -1.78 -15.21
C ALA A 142 7.92 -0.86 -16.23
N SER A 143 8.60 0.19 -15.76
CA SER A 143 9.35 1.17 -16.58
C SER A 143 10.69 0.65 -17.08
N GLY A 144 11.19 -0.46 -16.51
CA GLY A 144 12.50 -1.03 -16.86
C GLY A 144 13.69 -0.39 -16.15
N ALA A 145 13.45 0.49 -15.17
CA ALA A 145 14.51 1.07 -14.32
C ALA A 145 15.26 0.01 -13.49
N LEU A 146 14.63 -1.14 -13.21
CA LEU A 146 15.28 -2.31 -12.64
C LEU A 146 15.07 -3.56 -13.49
N THR A 147 16.09 -4.41 -13.49
CA THR A 147 16.04 -5.76 -14.07
C THR A 147 15.48 -6.78 -13.06
N TYR A 148 14.97 -7.91 -13.55
CA TYR A 148 14.55 -9.02 -12.67
C TYR A 148 15.71 -9.58 -11.82
N SER A 149 16.94 -9.61 -12.35
CA SER A 149 18.10 -10.07 -11.59
C SER A 149 18.38 -9.17 -10.38
N GLN A 150 18.28 -7.85 -10.56
CA GLN A 150 18.39 -6.89 -9.46
C GLN A 150 17.25 -7.05 -8.44
N ALA A 151 16.01 -7.23 -8.90
CA ALA A 151 14.87 -7.45 -8.01
C ALA A 151 15.00 -8.76 -7.20
N TRP A 152 15.46 -9.86 -7.80
CA TRP A 152 15.72 -11.11 -7.08
C TRP A 152 16.81 -10.96 -6.01
N LYS A 153 17.92 -10.27 -6.31
CA LYS A 153 18.97 -9.99 -5.32
C LYS A 153 18.46 -9.14 -4.17
N PHE A 154 17.68 -8.10 -4.48
CA PHE A 154 17.09 -7.24 -3.47
C PHE A 154 16.06 -7.97 -2.60
N LEU A 155 15.22 -8.79 -3.22
CA LEU A 155 14.28 -9.66 -2.50
C LEU A 155 15.02 -10.63 -1.58
N ALA A 156 16.09 -11.26 -2.05
CA ALA A 156 16.91 -12.16 -1.21
C ALA A 156 17.49 -11.43 0.01
N LEU A 157 17.96 -10.18 -0.16
CA LEU A 157 18.42 -9.35 0.95
C LEU A 157 17.28 -9.05 1.94
N GLN A 158 16.10 -8.66 1.45
CA GLN A 158 14.94 -8.37 2.29
C GLN A 158 14.48 -9.61 3.07
N LEU A 159 14.37 -10.76 2.41
CA LEU A 159 13.97 -12.03 3.04
C LEU A 159 15.02 -12.51 4.04
N SER A 160 16.31 -12.33 3.77
CA SER A 160 17.39 -12.67 4.72
C SER A 160 17.32 -11.78 5.97
N ALA A 161 17.07 -10.49 5.80
CA ALA A 161 16.90 -9.56 6.92
C ALA A 161 15.62 -9.87 7.71
N GLY A 162 14.51 -10.19 7.02
CA GLY A 162 13.25 -10.62 7.63
C GLY A 162 13.40 -11.92 8.42
N LEU A 163 14.14 -12.90 7.89
CA LEU A 163 14.49 -14.12 8.60
C LEU A 163 15.33 -13.82 9.85
N GLY A 164 16.30 -12.91 9.74
CA GLY A 164 17.10 -12.44 10.89
C GLY A 164 16.26 -11.85 12.02
N VAL A 165 15.15 -11.18 11.71
CA VAL A 165 14.17 -10.74 12.72
C VAL A 165 13.37 -11.93 13.27
N LEU A 166 12.88 -12.81 12.39
CA LEU A 166 12.02 -13.94 12.75
C LEU A 166 12.70 -14.91 13.73
N ILE A 167 13.96 -15.27 13.50
CA ILE A 167 14.71 -16.23 14.34
C ILE A 167 15.04 -15.71 15.74
N GLN A 168 14.79 -14.43 16.02
CA GLN A 168 14.93 -13.85 17.36
C GLN A 168 13.68 -14.07 18.23
N LEU A 169 12.61 -14.61 17.65
CA LEU A 169 11.36 -14.92 18.35
C LEU A 169 11.38 -16.37 18.88
N ASN A 170 10.39 -16.71 19.70
CA ASN A 170 10.27 -18.08 20.21
C ASN A 170 9.91 -19.09 19.09
N PRO A 171 10.17 -20.40 19.27
CA PRO A 171 9.97 -21.41 18.23
C PRO A 171 8.54 -21.49 17.68
N TYR A 172 7.53 -21.30 18.52
CA TYR A 172 6.14 -21.29 18.10
C TYR A 172 5.87 -20.11 17.14
N THR A 173 6.34 -18.91 17.49
CA THR A 173 6.22 -17.73 16.63
C THR A 173 7.05 -17.85 15.34
N ILE A 174 8.22 -18.51 15.38
CA ILE A 174 9.01 -18.79 14.17
C ILE A 174 8.19 -19.64 13.20
N GLY A 175 7.62 -20.76 13.67
CA GLY A 175 6.79 -21.65 12.85
C GLY A 175 5.55 -20.93 12.30
N LEU A 176 4.87 -20.16 13.15
CA LEU A 176 3.71 -19.38 12.76
C LEU A 176 4.07 -18.32 11.71
N GLY A 177 5.12 -17.54 11.94
CA GLY A 177 5.62 -16.53 11.02
C GLY A 177 6.06 -17.14 9.68
N ALA A 178 6.72 -18.30 9.67
CA ALA A 178 7.08 -19.01 8.45
C ALA A 178 5.83 -19.44 7.65
N SER A 179 4.76 -19.86 8.32
CA SER A 179 3.52 -20.26 7.64
C SER A 179 2.80 -19.09 6.95
N SER A 180 3.08 -17.84 7.34
CA SER A 180 2.56 -16.64 6.66
C SER A 180 3.01 -16.54 5.19
N LEU A 181 4.16 -17.15 4.84
CA LEU A 181 4.71 -17.12 3.48
C LEU A 181 3.77 -17.75 2.46
N ALA A 182 2.93 -18.72 2.86
CA ALA A 182 1.90 -19.29 2.00
C ALA A 182 0.90 -18.22 1.55
N PHE A 183 0.47 -17.34 2.45
CA PHE A 183 -0.45 -16.25 2.12
C PHE A 183 0.22 -15.18 1.26
N VAL A 184 1.46 -14.81 1.58
CA VAL A 184 2.26 -13.85 0.81
C VAL A 184 2.44 -14.32 -0.63
N ALA A 185 2.76 -15.61 -0.84
CA ALA A 185 2.95 -16.19 -2.17
C ALA A 185 1.64 -16.28 -2.97
N ALA A 186 0.52 -16.57 -2.29
CA ALA A 186 -0.78 -16.72 -2.95
C ALA A 186 -1.46 -15.37 -3.27
N TYR A 187 -1.19 -14.29 -2.51
CA TYR A 187 -1.86 -12.99 -2.67
C TYR A 187 -1.80 -12.41 -4.10
N PRO A 188 -0.65 -12.31 -4.78
CA PRO A 188 -0.59 -11.69 -6.11
C PRO A 188 -1.44 -12.43 -7.15
N TYR A 189 -1.65 -13.74 -6.98
CA TYR A 189 -2.51 -14.53 -7.84
C TYR A 189 -4.00 -14.24 -7.66
N MET A 190 -4.44 -13.79 -6.47
CA MET A 190 -5.86 -13.69 -6.13
C MET A 190 -6.62 -12.70 -7.01
N LYS A 191 -5.96 -11.63 -7.48
CA LYS A 191 -6.53 -10.64 -8.40
C LYS A 191 -7.00 -11.25 -9.73
N ARG A 192 -6.48 -12.44 -10.07
CA ARG A 192 -6.76 -13.16 -11.33
C ARG A 192 -7.92 -14.16 -11.16
N VAL A 193 -8.06 -14.74 -9.97
CA VAL A 193 -9.02 -15.83 -9.74
C VAL A 193 -10.30 -15.37 -9.05
N THR A 194 -10.25 -14.39 -8.16
CA THR A 194 -11.38 -14.00 -7.31
C THR A 194 -11.61 -12.48 -7.31
N TYR A 195 -12.85 -12.07 -7.02
CA TYR A 195 -13.20 -10.68 -6.72
C TYR A 195 -12.85 -10.24 -5.29
N TRP A 196 -12.24 -11.13 -4.50
CA TRP A 196 -11.86 -10.89 -3.10
C TRP A 196 -10.34 -10.82 -2.86
N PRO A 197 -9.49 -10.22 -3.72
CA PRO A 197 -8.06 -10.12 -3.42
C PRO A 197 -7.79 -9.27 -2.17
N GLN A 198 -8.68 -8.33 -1.82
CA GLN A 198 -8.63 -7.54 -0.58
C GLN A 198 -8.78 -8.42 0.67
N ALA A 199 -9.59 -9.49 0.62
CA ALA A 199 -9.71 -10.41 1.75
C ALA A 199 -8.40 -11.20 1.94
N MET A 200 -7.77 -11.62 0.85
CA MET A 200 -6.46 -12.27 0.90
C MET A 200 -5.35 -11.34 1.39
N LEU A 201 -5.40 -10.07 0.97
CA LEU A 201 -4.52 -9.04 1.52
C LEU A 201 -4.75 -8.91 3.03
N GLY A 202 -6.01 -8.90 3.48
CA GLY A 202 -6.39 -8.87 4.89
C GLY A 202 -5.78 -10.02 5.69
N LEU A 203 -5.85 -11.25 5.17
CA LEU A 203 -5.19 -12.41 5.78
C LEU A 203 -3.67 -12.19 5.91
N THR A 204 -3.06 -11.64 4.88
CA THR A 204 -1.60 -11.42 4.84
C THR A 204 -1.16 -10.28 5.78
N PHE A 205 -1.83 -9.13 5.72
CA PHE A 205 -1.45 -7.92 6.45
C PHE A 205 -1.74 -8.01 7.95
N ASN A 206 -2.78 -8.75 8.32
CA ASN A 206 -3.17 -8.88 9.72
C ASN A 206 -2.56 -10.10 10.39
N TYR A 207 -1.68 -10.84 9.71
CA TYR A 207 -0.98 -11.98 10.30
C TYR A 207 -0.16 -11.59 11.55
N GLY A 208 0.22 -10.30 11.64
CA GLY A 208 0.72 -9.63 12.84
C GLY A 208 -0.10 -9.91 14.11
N ALA A 209 -1.43 -9.99 13.98
CA ALA A 209 -2.33 -10.30 15.08
C ALA A 209 -2.05 -11.68 15.70
N LEU A 210 -1.63 -12.66 14.90
CA LEU A 210 -1.30 -14.00 15.36
C LEU A 210 0.09 -14.03 16.01
N VAL A 211 1.09 -13.45 15.31
CA VAL A 211 2.49 -13.50 15.75
C VAL A 211 2.79 -12.60 16.94
N GLY A 212 2.06 -11.49 17.13
CA GLY A 212 2.25 -10.57 18.25
C GLY A 212 2.00 -11.24 19.60
N TRP A 213 0.84 -11.86 19.77
CA TRP A 213 0.47 -12.61 20.98
C TRP A 213 1.38 -13.83 21.18
N ALA A 214 1.61 -14.57 20.10
CA ALA A 214 2.49 -15.73 20.09
C ALA A 214 3.91 -15.40 20.56
N ALA A 215 4.45 -14.23 20.18
CA ALA A 215 5.79 -13.80 20.59
C ALA A 215 5.93 -13.60 22.11
N VAL A 216 4.86 -13.17 22.77
CA VAL A 216 4.84 -12.96 24.23
C VAL A 216 4.66 -14.28 24.98
N HIS A 217 3.73 -15.12 24.54
CA HIS A 217 3.30 -16.30 25.31
C HIS A 217 3.85 -17.65 24.82
N GLY A 218 4.42 -17.72 23.61
CA GLY A 218 4.83 -18.99 23.00
C GLY A 218 3.66 -19.87 22.53
N SER A 219 2.45 -19.32 22.49
CA SER A 219 1.22 -19.96 22.02
C SER A 219 0.19 -18.88 21.66
N CYS A 220 -0.89 -19.22 20.95
CA CYS A 220 -2.02 -18.31 20.72
C CYS A 220 -3.18 -18.60 21.68
N ASP A 221 -3.69 -17.57 22.36
CA ASP A 221 -5.03 -17.62 22.94
C ASP A 221 -6.03 -17.25 21.85
N TRP A 222 -6.71 -18.25 21.30
CA TRP A 222 -7.64 -18.07 20.20
C TRP A 222 -8.87 -17.23 20.57
N SER A 223 -9.22 -17.14 21.86
CA SER A 223 -10.35 -16.29 22.29
C SER A 223 -10.07 -14.81 22.08
N VAL A 224 -8.80 -14.38 22.13
CA VAL A 224 -8.36 -13.00 21.90
C VAL A 224 -7.87 -12.81 20.46
N VAL A 225 -7.04 -13.73 19.99
CA VAL A 225 -6.31 -13.60 18.73
C VAL A 225 -7.23 -13.72 17.52
N LEU A 226 -8.22 -14.63 17.55
CA LEU A 226 -9.14 -14.83 16.43
C LEU A 226 -10.04 -13.61 16.16
N PRO A 227 -10.73 -13.01 17.16
CA PRO A 227 -11.51 -11.80 16.91
C PRO A 227 -10.65 -10.61 16.52
N LEU A 228 -9.42 -10.48 17.05
CA LEU A 228 -8.46 -9.46 16.63
C LEU A 228 -8.05 -9.63 15.15
N TYR A 229 -7.76 -10.86 14.73
CA TYR A 229 -7.39 -11.16 13.35
C TYR A 229 -8.55 -10.92 12.39
N GLY A 230 -9.76 -11.36 12.75
CA GLY A 230 -10.98 -11.09 11.99
C GLY A 230 -11.30 -9.60 11.88
N ALA A 231 -11.08 -8.83 12.95
CA ALA A 231 -11.21 -7.38 12.92
C ALA A 231 -10.21 -6.74 11.96
N GLY A 232 -8.96 -7.17 12.01
CA GLY A 232 -7.92 -6.71 11.09
C GLY A 232 -8.26 -6.99 9.62
N ILE A 233 -8.71 -8.21 9.29
CA ILE A 233 -9.12 -8.58 7.93
C ILE A 233 -10.28 -7.68 7.46
N SER A 234 -11.26 -7.47 8.33
CA SER A 234 -12.40 -6.58 8.05
C SER A 234 -11.94 -5.14 7.82
N TRP A 235 -10.98 -4.67 8.62
CA TRP A 235 -10.39 -3.35 8.46
C TRP A 235 -9.65 -3.20 7.13
N THR A 236 -8.89 -4.21 6.71
CA THR A 236 -8.26 -4.25 5.39
C THR A 236 -9.28 -4.21 4.27
N LEU A 237 -10.41 -4.92 4.39
CA LEU A 237 -11.50 -4.81 3.43
C LEU A 237 -12.04 -3.38 3.35
N VAL A 238 -12.10 -2.63 4.45
CA VAL A 238 -12.53 -1.23 4.44
C VAL A 238 -11.54 -0.35 3.67
N TYR A 239 -10.30 -0.23 4.13
CA TYR A 239 -9.38 0.74 3.54
C TYR A 239 -8.91 0.35 2.14
N ASP A 240 -8.72 -0.95 1.89
CA ASP A 240 -8.15 -1.42 0.61
C ASP A 240 -9.20 -1.46 -0.49
N THR A 241 -10.48 -1.66 -0.14
CA THR A 241 -11.57 -1.50 -1.12
C THR A 241 -11.73 -0.04 -1.52
N LEU A 242 -11.70 0.91 -0.55
CA LEU A 242 -11.69 2.34 -0.87
C LEU A 242 -10.49 2.69 -1.76
N TYR A 243 -9.31 2.18 -1.43
CA TYR A 243 -8.11 2.40 -2.22
C TYR A 243 -8.21 1.83 -3.64
N ALA A 244 -8.79 0.64 -3.81
CA ALA A 244 -8.96 -0.03 -5.10
C ALA A 244 -9.92 0.70 -6.06
N HIS A 245 -10.78 1.61 -5.57
CA HIS A 245 -11.59 2.43 -6.45
C HIS A 245 -10.77 3.36 -7.36
N GLN A 246 -9.52 3.67 -7.00
CA GLN A 246 -8.62 4.46 -7.84
C GLN A 246 -8.33 3.81 -9.19
N ASP A 247 -8.25 2.47 -9.22
CA ASP A 247 -7.87 1.70 -10.41
C ASP A 247 -9.07 1.03 -11.08
N LYS A 248 -10.31 1.25 -10.59
CA LYS A 248 -11.52 0.54 -11.01
C LYS A 248 -11.73 0.51 -12.53
N ASN A 249 -11.47 1.62 -13.21
CA ASN A 249 -11.65 1.73 -14.66
C ASN A 249 -10.56 0.98 -15.43
N ASP A 250 -9.33 0.95 -14.91
CA ASP A 250 -8.20 0.26 -15.52
C ASP A 250 -8.37 -1.24 -15.30
N ASP A 251 -8.69 -1.66 -14.07
CA ASP A 251 -8.97 -3.04 -13.68
C ASP A 251 -10.05 -3.68 -14.57
N LYS A 252 -11.16 -2.95 -14.80
CA LYS A 252 -12.23 -3.42 -15.68
C LYS A 252 -11.77 -3.63 -17.12
N ARG A 253 -10.88 -2.77 -17.63
CA ARG A 253 -10.34 -2.85 -19.00
C ARG A 253 -9.40 -4.03 -19.19
N ILE A 254 -8.56 -4.31 -18.19
CA ILE A 254 -7.55 -5.38 -18.24
C ILE A 254 -8.04 -6.72 -17.66
N GLY A 255 -9.29 -6.76 -17.18
CA GLY A 255 -9.92 -7.98 -16.63
C GLY A 255 -9.45 -8.36 -15.22
N VAL A 256 -8.84 -7.43 -14.48
CA VAL A 256 -8.46 -7.62 -13.07
C VAL A 256 -9.70 -7.52 -12.18
N LYS A 257 -9.81 -8.42 -11.21
CA LYS A 257 -10.95 -8.50 -10.30
C LYS A 257 -10.62 -7.82 -8.97
N SER A 258 -11.58 -7.12 -8.37
CA SER A 258 -11.43 -6.45 -7.08
C SER A 258 -12.77 -6.28 -6.36
N THR A 259 -12.76 -6.08 -5.05
CA THR A 259 -13.97 -5.77 -4.28
C THR A 259 -14.61 -4.46 -4.70
N ALA A 260 -13.81 -3.49 -5.19
CA ALA A 260 -14.32 -2.23 -5.76
C ALA A 260 -15.18 -2.45 -7.01
N LEU A 261 -14.86 -3.48 -7.81
CA LEU A 261 -15.70 -3.92 -8.93
C LEU A 261 -16.91 -4.72 -8.45
N LEU A 262 -16.72 -5.61 -7.48
CA LEU A 262 -17.79 -6.48 -6.94
C LEU A 262 -18.89 -5.69 -6.23
N PHE A 263 -18.51 -4.76 -5.35
CA PHE A 263 -19.46 -4.01 -4.54
C PHE A 263 -20.12 -2.87 -5.33
N GLY A 264 -19.43 -2.34 -6.34
CA GLY A 264 -20.00 -1.36 -7.25
C GLY A 264 -20.58 -0.16 -6.51
N GLU A 265 -21.88 0.09 -6.70
CA GLU A 265 -22.62 1.19 -6.06
C GLU A 265 -22.89 0.93 -4.57
N ASN A 266 -22.93 -0.34 -4.15
CA ASN A 266 -23.15 -0.77 -2.77
C ASN A 266 -21.88 -0.72 -1.90
N THR A 267 -20.80 -0.09 -2.39
CA THR A 267 -19.52 -0.02 -1.67
C THR A 267 -19.70 0.53 -0.26
N LYS A 268 -20.25 1.74 -0.10
CA LYS A 268 -20.37 2.38 1.22
C LYS A 268 -21.13 1.55 2.25
N PRO A 269 -22.35 1.04 1.99
CA PRO A 269 -23.07 0.24 2.99
C PRO A 269 -22.30 -1.05 3.36
N ILE A 270 -21.68 -1.73 2.39
CA ILE A 270 -20.89 -2.94 2.65
C ILE A 270 -19.65 -2.61 3.50
N LEU A 271 -18.95 -1.52 3.20
CA LEU A 271 -17.78 -1.09 3.98
C LEU A 271 -18.15 -0.62 5.39
N ASN A 272 -19.33 -0.05 5.60
CA ASN A 272 -19.83 0.23 6.94
C ASN A 272 -20.10 -1.06 7.73
N ALA A 273 -20.59 -2.13 7.09
CA ALA A 273 -20.75 -3.43 7.74
C ALA A 273 -19.39 -4.04 8.15
N PHE A 274 -18.38 -3.97 7.28
CA PHE A 274 -17.01 -4.39 7.64
C PHE A 274 -16.38 -3.47 8.70
N SER A 275 -16.71 -2.18 8.71
CA SER A 275 -16.29 -1.26 9.77
C SER A 275 -16.90 -1.66 11.12
N ALA A 276 -18.18 -2.01 11.16
CA ALA A 276 -18.83 -2.53 12.36
C ALA A 276 -18.18 -3.86 12.81
N ALA A 277 -17.92 -4.78 11.89
CA ALA A 277 -17.23 -6.04 12.20
C ALA A 277 -15.81 -5.80 12.78
N THR A 278 -15.09 -4.81 12.26
CA THR A 278 -13.79 -4.38 12.79
C THR A 278 -13.90 -3.94 14.25
N ILE A 279 -14.83 -3.03 14.54
CA ILE A 279 -15.02 -2.50 15.89
C ILE A 279 -15.48 -3.58 16.87
N LEU A 280 -16.39 -4.48 16.44
CA LEU A 280 -16.87 -5.59 17.25
C LEU A 280 -15.76 -6.60 17.58
N GLY A 281 -14.92 -6.96 16.61
CA GLY A 281 -13.80 -7.89 16.85
C GLY A 281 -12.71 -7.28 17.73
N LEU A 282 -12.38 -5.99 17.55
CA LEU A 282 -11.48 -5.27 18.46
C LEU A 282 -12.06 -5.19 19.88
N GLY A 283 -13.35 -4.85 20.01
CA GLY A 283 -14.06 -4.79 21.28
C GLY A 283 -14.08 -6.14 22.00
N THR A 284 -14.30 -7.22 21.25
CA THR A 284 -14.29 -8.59 21.77
C THR A 284 -12.90 -8.99 22.26
N ALA A 285 -11.84 -8.71 21.49
CA ALA A 285 -10.47 -8.97 21.92
C ALA A 285 -10.11 -8.20 23.21
N GLY A 286 -10.50 -6.93 23.29
CA GLY A 286 -10.31 -6.12 24.51
C GLY A 286 -11.12 -6.63 25.71
N TYR A 287 -12.35 -7.08 25.49
CA TYR A 287 -13.19 -7.68 26.52
C TYR A 287 -12.59 -8.97 27.09
N MET A 288 -12.09 -9.86 26.21
CA MET A 288 -11.48 -11.13 26.63
C MET A 288 -10.21 -10.94 27.48
N VAL A 289 -9.51 -9.82 27.31
CA VAL A 289 -8.33 -9.45 28.11
C VAL A 289 -8.70 -8.61 29.34
N GLY A 290 -9.96 -8.20 29.48
CA GLY A 290 -10.43 -7.40 30.61
C GLY A 290 -9.95 -5.94 30.59
N LEU A 291 -9.84 -5.32 29.41
CA LEU A 291 -9.43 -3.92 29.29
C LEU A 291 -10.43 -2.95 29.95
N SER A 292 -9.91 -1.86 30.52
CA SER A 292 -10.69 -0.84 31.24
C SER A 292 -11.37 0.19 30.31
N ALA A 293 -12.17 1.10 30.88
CA ALA A 293 -12.96 2.10 30.14
C ALA A 293 -12.20 2.96 29.12
N PRO A 294 -10.94 3.39 29.36
CA PRO A 294 -10.12 4.12 28.37
C PRO A 294 -10.00 3.41 27.01
N PHE A 295 -9.94 2.08 27.00
CA PHE A 295 -9.92 1.32 25.74
C PHE A 295 -11.20 1.55 24.92
N TYR A 296 -12.37 1.42 25.56
CA TYR A 296 -13.66 1.54 24.88
C TYR A 296 -13.97 2.97 24.43
N MET A 297 -13.46 3.99 25.14
CA MET A 297 -13.51 5.39 24.68
C MET A 297 -12.71 5.58 23.39
N GLY A 298 -11.47 5.06 23.35
CA GLY A 298 -10.65 5.10 22.14
C GLY A 298 -11.22 4.28 20.99
N LEU A 299 -11.83 3.12 21.29
CA LEU A 299 -12.54 2.30 20.31
C LEU A 299 -13.74 3.04 19.70
N SER A 300 -14.47 3.81 20.49
CA SER A 300 -15.57 4.65 20.01
C SER A 300 -15.08 5.76 19.08
N ALA A 301 -13.95 6.40 19.41
CA ALA A 301 -13.31 7.38 18.53
C ALA A 301 -12.83 6.73 17.21
N ALA A 302 -12.31 5.50 17.27
CA ALA A 302 -11.89 4.74 16.11
C ALA A 302 -13.07 4.36 15.20
N ALA A 303 -14.21 4.01 15.79
CA ALA A 303 -15.46 3.80 15.06
C ALA A 303 -15.91 5.07 14.33
N GLY A 304 -15.84 6.23 14.99
CA GLY A 304 -16.09 7.53 14.36
C GLY A 304 -15.15 7.82 13.19
N HIS A 305 -13.86 7.49 13.34
CA HIS A 305 -12.88 7.64 12.26
C HIS A 305 -13.19 6.74 11.05
N LEU A 306 -13.56 5.47 11.24
CA LEU A 306 -13.98 4.58 10.13
C LEU A 306 -15.27 5.07 9.47
N ALA A 307 -16.26 5.48 10.26
CA ALA A 307 -17.51 6.04 9.74
C ALA A 307 -17.26 7.30 8.91
N TRP A 308 -16.37 8.19 9.37
CA TRP A 308 -15.92 9.33 8.57
C TRP A 308 -15.22 8.86 7.29
N GLN A 309 -14.32 7.88 7.37
CA GLN A 309 -13.58 7.35 6.23
C GLN A 309 -14.52 6.85 5.12
N VAL A 310 -15.52 6.04 5.47
CA VAL A 310 -16.43 5.41 4.50
C VAL A 310 -17.49 6.39 3.99
N ASN A 311 -18.18 7.09 4.89
CA ASN A 311 -19.37 7.87 4.51
C ASN A 311 -19.02 9.12 3.70
N THR A 312 -17.88 9.75 4.01
CA THR A 312 -17.43 10.95 3.29
C THR A 312 -16.54 10.63 2.09
N ALA A 313 -16.29 9.35 1.78
CA ALA A 313 -15.48 8.95 0.63
C ALA A 313 -16.08 9.41 -0.70
N LYS A 314 -15.23 10.04 -1.52
CA LYS A 314 -15.52 10.40 -2.91
C LYS A 314 -14.93 9.32 -3.82
N ILE A 315 -15.75 8.37 -4.23
CA ILE A 315 -15.34 7.14 -4.93
C ILE A 315 -14.66 7.41 -6.30
N ASN A 316 -14.91 8.57 -6.91
CA ASN A 316 -14.33 8.95 -8.21
C ASN A 316 -13.16 9.95 -8.08
N ASP A 317 -12.64 10.17 -6.87
CA ASP A 317 -11.59 11.14 -6.57
C ASP A 317 -10.35 10.42 -6.01
N PRO A 318 -9.33 10.15 -6.85
CA PRO A 318 -8.15 9.41 -6.43
C PRO A 318 -7.37 10.06 -5.29
N LEU A 319 -7.30 11.39 -5.25
CA LEU A 319 -6.61 12.11 -4.17
C LEU A 319 -7.34 11.91 -2.84
N ASN A 320 -8.67 12.03 -2.84
CA ASN A 320 -9.47 11.78 -1.64
C ASN A 320 -9.32 10.34 -1.12
N LEU A 321 -9.26 9.36 -2.02
CA LEU A 321 -9.07 7.95 -1.66
C LEU A 321 -7.65 7.69 -1.13
N GLN A 322 -6.64 8.32 -1.72
CA GLN A 322 -5.24 8.25 -1.29
C GLN A 322 -5.06 8.80 0.13
N GLU A 323 -5.68 9.95 0.43
CA GLU A 323 -5.63 10.57 1.75
C GLU A 323 -6.28 9.68 2.82
N ARG A 324 -7.42 9.06 2.51
CA ARG A 324 -8.10 8.12 3.41
C ARG A 324 -7.28 6.87 3.65
N PHE A 325 -6.66 6.33 2.59
CA PHE A 325 -5.72 5.23 2.74
C PHE A 325 -4.59 5.64 3.69
N ALA A 326 -3.97 6.79 3.48
CA ALA A 326 -2.91 7.28 4.35
C ALA A 326 -3.37 7.55 5.80
N SER A 327 -4.63 7.94 6.03
CA SER A 327 -5.14 8.24 7.38
C SER A 327 -5.32 6.99 8.25
N ASN A 328 -5.32 5.78 7.68
CA ASN A 328 -5.40 4.53 8.42
C ASN A 328 -4.20 4.30 9.37
N LYS A 329 -3.06 4.98 9.15
CA LYS A 329 -1.97 4.99 10.14
C LYS A 329 -2.41 5.56 11.50
N TYR A 330 -3.35 6.51 11.50
CA TYR A 330 -3.91 7.11 12.70
C TYR A 330 -4.98 6.23 13.35
N PHE A 331 -5.79 5.50 12.56
CA PHE A 331 -6.67 4.47 13.11
C PHE A 331 -5.87 3.42 13.89
N GLY A 332 -4.79 2.92 13.26
CA GLY A 332 -3.76 2.10 13.88
C GLY A 332 -3.27 2.59 15.23
N ALA A 333 -2.75 3.82 15.23
CA ALA A 333 -2.21 4.46 16.42
C ALA A 333 -3.27 4.67 17.50
N LEU A 334 -4.49 5.04 17.13
CA LEU A 334 -5.60 5.28 18.06
C LEU A 334 -5.97 4.00 18.81
N ILE A 335 -6.11 2.88 18.09
CA ILE A 335 -6.38 1.56 18.70
C ILE A 335 -5.21 1.11 19.58
N PHE A 336 -3.96 1.29 19.12
CA PHE A 336 -2.80 0.93 19.94
C PHE A 336 -2.74 1.73 21.24
N ALA A 337 -2.93 3.05 21.15
CA ALA A 337 -2.95 3.93 22.31
C ALA A 337 -4.09 3.59 23.27
N SER A 338 -5.27 3.23 22.76
CA SER A 338 -6.41 2.85 23.59
C SER A 338 -6.20 1.50 24.28
N ILE A 339 -5.57 0.52 23.63
CA ILE A 339 -5.18 -0.76 24.25
C ILE A 339 -4.19 -0.51 25.39
N VAL A 340 -3.14 0.29 25.14
CA VAL A 340 -2.14 0.61 26.17
C VAL A 340 -2.80 1.35 27.33
N ALA A 341 -3.60 2.38 27.06
CA ALA A 341 -4.33 3.12 28.08
C ALA A 341 -5.25 2.19 28.90
N GLY A 342 -6.01 1.31 28.25
CA GLY A 342 -6.89 0.35 28.92
C GLY A 342 -6.18 -0.74 29.71
N LYS A 343 -4.86 -0.89 29.56
CA LYS A 343 -4.03 -1.79 30.39
C LYS A 343 -3.41 -1.09 31.59
N VAL A 344 -3.04 0.18 31.45
CA VAL A 344 -2.23 0.90 32.46
C VAL A 344 -3.05 1.87 33.34
N LEU A 345 -4.25 2.26 32.90
CA LEU A 345 -5.18 3.14 33.62
C LEU A 345 -6.39 2.37 34.16
#